data_AF-A0A1I2NT39-F1
#
_entry.id   AF-A0A1I2NT39-F1
#
_cell.length_a   1.000
_cell.length_b   1.000
_cell.length_c   1.000
_cell.angle_alpha   90.00
_cell.angle_beta   90.00
_cell.angle_gamma   90.00
#
_symmetry.space_group_name_H-M   'P 1'
#
loop_
_entity.id
_entity.type
_entity.pdbx_description
1 polymer ?
#
loop_
_entity_poly.entity_id
_entity_poly.type
_entity_poly.pdbx_seq_one_letter_code
_entity_poly.pdbx_strand_id
1 'polypeptide(L)'
;MKKAIAVLCLGSSLLPALAQADDVDRITDKLLKEAPLQCLDEALVISNNHLRRVLPDLVLDRTREFEKLGQAWGPGNENYRQARDMLEMAFQDDELSNGPLIEAGLHPLLRTMVAGWTPAQRVEFQAFLTQKGGRLYWDTMMDGAMCEAMIALSAQPPHPLPPGADKYRLEALATGIGLRKMTMELEFNLLPKDQAAKAEKLGAELGKSVRQAFGTVSQAYAPRAHQVFEAVAPDLKKIVAAYKP
;
A
#
# COMPACT_ATOMS: atom_id res chain seq x y z
N MET A 1 14.15 6.13 20.34
CA MET A 1 12.95 5.79 19.53
C MET A 1 11.80 5.40 20.43
N LYS A 2 10.83 6.29 20.66
CA LYS A 2 9.56 5.98 21.36
C LYS A 2 8.31 6.48 20.61
N LYS A 3 8.41 6.81 19.31
CA LYS A 3 7.25 7.31 18.53
C LYS A 3 7.18 6.86 17.05
N ALA A 4 7.94 5.85 16.62
CA ALA A 4 7.81 5.30 15.25
C ALA A 4 7.36 3.84 15.20
N ILE A 5 7.01 3.25 16.35
CA ILE A 5 6.57 1.86 16.52
C ILE A 5 5.32 1.89 17.42
N ALA A 6 4.31 2.66 17.02
CA ALA A 6 3.05 2.79 17.77
C ALA A 6 1.82 2.38 16.95
N VAL A 7 2.03 1.76 15.78
CA VAL A 7 0.95 1.14 14.99
C VAL A 7 1.12 -0.40 14.94
N LEU A 8 1.93 -0.93 15.86
CA LEU A 8 2.12 -2.36 16.12
C LEU A 8 1.46 -2.67 17.46
N CYS A 9 0.20 -3.13 17.42
CA CYS A 9 -0.44 -4.02 18.38
C CYS A 9 -1.95 -4.02 18.12
N LEU A 10 -2.47 -5.15 17.63
CA LEU A 10 -3.63 -5.86 18.19
C LEU A 10 -4.04 -7.00 17.24
N GLY A 11 -4.13 -8.21 17.81
CA GLY A 11 -4.96 -9.27 17.25
C GLY A 11 -4.25 -10.57 16.87
N SER A 12 -3.61 -11.22 17.83
CA SER A 12 -3.44 -12.67 17.80
C SER A 12 -4.79 -13.34 17.98
N SER A 13 -5.27 -13.98 16.91
CA SER A 13 -6.11 -15.19 16.87
C SER A 13 -6.68 -15.26 15.47
N LEU A 14 -6.56 -16.43 14.80
CA LEU A 14 -7.52 -16.96 13.81
C LEU A 14 -6.93 -18.19 13.12
N LEU A 15 -6.84 -19.29 13.87
CA LEU A 15 -6.68 -20.65 13.33
C LEU A 15 -8.01 -21.36 12.94
N PRO A 16 -9.08 -20.64 12.54
CA PRO A 16 -10.09 -21.19 11.62
C PRO A 16 -9.97 -20.70 10.16
N ALA A 17 -9.11 -19.71 9.86
CA ALA A 17 -9.07 -19.03 8.56
C ALA A 17 -8.52 -19.90 7.41
N LEU A 18 -7.83 -21.00 7.72
CA LEU A 18 -7.26 -21.91 6.71
C LEU A 18 -8.29 -22.86 6.08
N ALA A 19 -9.51 -22.98 6.64
CA ALA A 19 -10.54 -23.89 6.12
C ALA A 19 -11.44 -23.28 5.03
N GLN A 20 -11.24 -22.01 4.63
CA GLN A 20 -12.09 -21.32 3.64
C GLN A 20 -11.31 -20.60 2.53
N ALA A 21 -10.05 -20.96 2.29
CA ALA A 21 -9.22 -20.32 1.26
C ALA A 21 -9.89 -20.34 -0.14
N ASP A 22 -10.58 -21.43 -0.49
CA ASP A 22 -11.26 -21.58 -1.79
C ASP A 22 -12.35 -20.52 -2.05
N ASP A 23 -12.98 -19.99 -0.99
CA ASP A 23 -14.01 -18.95 -1.15
C ASP A 23 -13.42 -17.53 -1.06
N VAL A 24 -12.23 -17.36 -0.47
CA VAL A 24 -11.56 -16.07 -0.39
C VAL A 24 -11.19 -15.59 -1.79
N ASP A 25 -10.51 -16.41 -2.58
CA ASP A 25 -10.06 -16.03 -3.92
C ASP A 25 -11.27 -15.78 -4.83
N ARG A 26 -12.29 -16.66 -4.77
CA ARG A 26 -13.56 -16.49 -5.51
C ARG A 26 -14.27 -15.17 -5.19
N ILE A 27 -14.36 -14.82 -3.91
CA ILE A 27 -15.04 -13.58 -3.48
C ILE A 27 -14.21 -12.35 -3.85
N THR A 28 -12.89 -12.40 -3.70
CA THR A 28 -12.00 -11.32 -4.14
C THR A 28 -12.16 -11.05 -5.63
N ASP A 29 -12.13 -12.08 -6.47
CA ASP A 29 -12.29 -11.95 -7.91
C ASP A 29 -13.67 -11.40 -8.29
N LYS A 30 -14.72 -11.83 -7.56
CA LYS A 30 -16.08 -11.30 -7.73
C LYS A 30 -16.15 -9.81 -7.39
N LEU A 31 -15.52 -9.38 -6.29
CA LEU A 31 -15.48 -7.97 -5.89
C LEU A 31 -14.75 -7.10 -6.91
N LEU A 32 -13.62 -7.58 -7.44
CA LEU A 32 -12.89 -6.90 -8.50
C LEU A 32 -13.73 -6.71 -9.76
N LYS A 33 -14.56 -7.70 -10.11
CA LYS A 33 -15.44 -7.65 -11.29
C LYS A 33 -16.66 -6.76 -11.06
N GLU A 34 -17.33 -6.91 -9.93
CA GLU A 34 -18.62 -6.27 -9.68
C GLU A 34 -18.47 -4.84 -9.15
N ALA A 35 -17.41 -4.54 -8.40
CA ALA A 35 -17.16 -3.26 -7.76
C ALA A 35 -15.70 -2.79 -7.94
N PRO A 36 -15.26 -2.58 -9.20
CA PRO A 36 -13.87 -2.23 -9.49
C PRO A 36 -13.51 -0.86 -8.88
N LEU A 37 -12.44 -0.83 -8.08
CA LEU A 37 -11.84 0.40 -7.55
C LEU A 37 -10.66 0.79 -8.46
N GLN A 38 -10.97 1.32 -9.64
CA GLN A 38 -9.97 1.53 -10.69
C GLN A 38 -8.93 2.59 -10.32
N CYS A 39 -9.34 3.67 -9.65
CA CYS A 39 -8.40 4.72 -9.23
C CYS A 39 -7.40 4.16 -8.23
N LEU A 40 -7.92 3.48 -7.20
CA LEU A 40 -7.12 2.90 -6.15
C LEU A 40 -6.21 1.79 -6.66
N ASP A 41 -6.68 0.92 -7.56
CA ASP A 41 -5.86 -0.11 -8.18
C ASP A 41 -4.66 0.52 -8.93
N GLU A 42 -4.94 1.51 -9.77
CA GLU A 42 -3.91 2.21 -10.53
C GLU A 42 -2.94 2.99 -9.63
N ALA A 43 -3.45 3.67 -8.61
CA ALA A 43 -2.63 4.35 -7.61
C ALA A 43 -1.76 3.36 -6.84
N LEU A 44 -2.28 2.20 -6.42
CA LEU A 44 -1.50 1.15 -5.74
C LEU A 44 -0.40 0.60 -6.63
N VAL A 45 -0.68 0.33 -7.92
CA VAL A 45 0.34 -0.11 -8.87
C VAL A 45 1.46 0.93 -8.98
N ILE A 46 1.11 2.20 -9.18
CA ILE A 46 2.09 3.28 -9.31
C ILE A 46 2.90 3.46 -8.02
N SER A 47 2.22 3.58 -6.87
CA SER A 47 2.86 3.78 -5.57
C SER A 47 3.77 2.61 -5.18
N ASN A 48 3.33 1.37 -5.38
CA ASN A 48 4.13 0.18 -5.05
C ASN A 48 5.34 0.05 -5.97
N ASN A 49 5.18 0.33 -7.26
CA ASN A 49 6.31 0.36 -8.20
C ASN A 49 7.31 1.47 -7.86
N HIS A 50 6.84 2.65 -7.47
CA HIS A 50 7.70 3.74 -6.99
C HIS A 50 8.46 3.32 -5.72
N LEU A 51 7.76 2.75 -4.73
CA LEU A 51 8.37 2.30 -3.49
C LEU A 51 9.46 1.24 -3.73
N ARG A 52 9.22 0.30 -4.66
CA ARG A 52 10.23 -0.69 -5.08
C ARG A 52 11.48 -0.04 -5.68
N ARG A 53 11.32 1.02 -6.50
CA ARG A 53 12.44 1.75 -7.12
C ARG A 53 13.30 2.53 -6.12
N VAL A 54 12.67 3.15 -5.12
CA VAL A 54 13.36 4.02 -4.14
C VAL A 54 13.79 3.28 -2.88
N LEU A 55 13.49 1.98 -2.79
CA LEU A 55 13.82 1.15 -1.65
C LEU A 55 15.34 1.10 -1.34
N PRO A 56 16.24 0.91 -2.32
CA PRO A 56 17.68 1.00 -2.06
C PRO A 56 18.07 2.32 -1.40
N ASP A 57 17.53 3.44 -1.91
CA ASP A 57 17.84 4.78 -1.40
C ASP A 57 17.32 4.98 0.04
N LEU A 58 16.12 4.48 0.35
CA LEU A 58 15.55 4.50 1.71
C LEU A 58 16.41 3.73 2.72
N VAL A 59 16.96 2.59 2.31
CA VAL A 59 17.89 1.80 3.13
C VAL A 59 19.19 2.56 3.36
N LEU A 60 19.75 3.19 2.32
CA LEU A 60 20.98 3.96 2.42
C LEU A 60 20.82 5.23 3.25
N ASP A 61 19.66 5.88 3.22
CA ASP A 61 19.34 7.02 4.09
C ASP A 61 19.31 6.59 5.56
N ARG A 62 18.78 5.40 5.86
CA ARG A 62 18.89 4.82 7.20
C ARG A 62 20.34 4.54 7.58
N THR A 63 21.12 3.92 6.69
CA THR A 63 22.55 3.66 6.95
C THR A 63 23.30 4.97 7.23
N ARG A 64 23.00 6.03 6.48
CA ARG A 64 23.54 7.37 6.69
C ARG A 64 23.25 7.91 8.09
N GLU A 65 22.01 7.77 8.57
CA GLU A 65 21.60 8.18 9.91
C GLU A 65 22.32 7.38 11.00
N PHE A 66 22.37 6.05 10.87
CA PHE A 66 22.95 5.15 11.87
C PHE A 66 24.47 5.29 11.96
N GLU A 67 25.15 5.32 10.82
CA GLU A 67 26.61 5.40 10.72
C GLU A 67 27.13 6.84 10.72
N LYS A 68 26.24 7.84 10.80
CA LYS A 68 26.55 9.28 10.84
C LYS A 68 27.44 9.75 9.69
N LEU A 69 27.13 9.31 8.47
CA LEU A 69 27.99 9.49 7.28
C LEU A 69 28.01 10.94 6.72
N GLY A 70 27.29 11.87 7.34
CA GLY A 70 27.30 13.28 6.96
C GLY A 70 26.47 13.58 5.71
N GLN A 71 26.60 14.80 5.17
CA GLN A 71 25.79 15.28 4.03
C GLN A 71 26.35 14.85 2.66
N ALA A 72 27.62 14.48 2.57
CA ALA A 72 28.25 14.04 1.33
C ALA A 72 27.93 12.57 0.95
N TRP A 73 27.24 11.83 1.83
CA TRP A 73 26.68 10.51 1.55
C TRP A 73 25.33 10.67 0.84
N GLY A 74 25.36 10.64 -0.49
CA GLY A 74 24.17 10.79 -1.34
C GLY A 74 24.50 10.71 -2.83
N PRO A 75 23.51 11.00 -3.71
CA PRO A 75 23.71 11.01 -5.16
C PRO A 75 24.90 11.88 -5.58
N GLY A 76 25.77 11.33 -6.42
CA GLY A 76 27.04 11.95 -6.83
C GLY A 76 28.26 11.41 -6.10
N ASN A 77 28.11 10.70 -4.98
CA ASN A 77 29.19 9.98 -4.31
C ASN A 77 29.37 8.56 -4.89
N GLU A 78 30.62 8.15 -5.13
CA GLU A 78 30.94 6.83 -5.68
C GLU A 78 30.56 5.67 -4.75
N ASN A 79 30.83 5.79 -3.45
CA ASN A 79 30.49 4.76 -2.46
C ASN A 79 28.97 4.65 -2.30
N TYR A 80 28.26 5.78 -2.34
CA TYR A 80 26.79 5.76 -2.34
C TYR A 80 26.24 5.01 -3.56
N ARG A 81 26.78 5.29 -4.77
CA ARG A 81 26.37 4.59 -6.00
C ARG A 81 26.62 3.09 -5.90
N GLN A 82 27.81 2.68 -5.48
CA GLN A 82 28.15 1.26 -5.32
C GLN A 82 27.24 0.55 -4.30
N ALA A 83 26.94 1.21 -3.18
CA ALA A 83 26.04 0.68 -2.17
C ALA A 83 24.60 0.56 -2.70
N ARG A 84 24.16 1.54 -3.49
CA ARG A 84 22.83 1.56 -4.13
C ARG A 84 22.69 0.43 -5.14
N ASP A 85 23.67 0.29 -6.03
CA ASP A 85 23.67 -0.76 -7.07
C ASP A 85 23.69 -2.16 -6.44
N MET A 86 24.44 -2.35 -5.35
CA MET A 86 24.46 -3.60 -4.58
C MET A 86 23.09 -3.94 -3.99
N LEU A 87 22.43 -2.96 -3.34
CA LEU A 87 21.09 -3.15 -2.79
C LEU A 87 20.07 -3.40 -3.89
N GLU A 88 20.16 -2.67 -5.01
CA GLU A 88 19.28 -2.83 -6.17
C GLU A 88 19.38 -4.25 -6.74
N MET A 89 20.60 -4.77 -6.94
CA MET A 89 20.81 -6.15 -7.38
C MET A 89 20.25 -7.16 -6.36
N ALA A 90 20.49 -6.98 -5.06
CA ALA A 90 20.02 -7.92 -4.05
C ALA A 90 18.49 -7.96 -3.94
N PHE A 91 17.83 -6.80 -4.04
CA PHE A 91 16.37 -6.75 -4.11
C PHE A 91 15.85 -7.40 -5.38
N GLN A 92 16.49 -7.18 -6.54
CA GLN A 92 16.10 -7.83 -7.79
C GLN A 92 16.27 -9.36 -7.73
N ASP A 93 17.37 -9.85 -7.19
CA ASP A 93 17.64 -11.30 -7.05
C ASP A 93 16.62 -11.98 -6.12
N ASP A 94 16.27 -11.32 -5.00
CA ASP A 94 15.21 -11.79 -4.12
C ASP A 94 13.85 -11.79 -4.81
N GLU A 95 13.52 -10.74 -5.57
CA GLU A 95 12.26 -10.68 -6.32
C GLU A 95 12.15 -11.74 -7.42
N LEU A 96 13.26 -12.07 -8.08
CA LEU A 96 13.32 -13.16 -9.06
C LEU A 96 13.08 -14.53 -8.42
N SER A 97 13.56 -14.72 -7.19
CA SER A 97 13.52 -16.02 -6.49
C SER A 97 12.20 -16.25 -5.74
N ASN A 98 11.63 -15.18 -5.18
CA ASN A 98 10.52 -15.26 -4.22
C ASN A 98 9.28 -14.46 -4.67
N GLY A 99 9.26 -13.92 -5.90
CA GLY A 99 8.19 -13.05 -6.41
C GLY A 99 8.34 -11.60 -5.94
N PRO A 100 7.49 -10.66 -6.37
CA PRO A 100 7.63 -9.24 -6.02
C PRO A 100 7.64 -9.02 -4.49
N LEU A 101 8.50 -8.11 -4.01
CA LEU A 101 8.59 -7.77 -2.59
C LEU A 101 7.31 -7.10 -2.09
N ILE A 102 6.75 -6.24 -2.93
CA ILE A 102 5.46 -5.58 -2.73
C ILE A 102 4.60 -5.92 -3.92
N GLU A 103 3.57 -6.73 -3.72
CA GLU A 103 2.60 -7.05 -4.77
C GLU A 103 1.89 -5.77 -5.24
N ALA A 104 1.71 -5.66 -6.55
CA ALA A 104 1.09 -4.48 -7.15
C ALA A 104 -0.43 -4.62 -7.19
N GLY A 105 -1.12 -3.48 -7.10
CA GLY A 105 -2.56 -3.40 -7.31
C GLY A 105 -3.42 -3.84 -6.13
N LEU A 106 -4.70 -4.00 -6.42
CA LEU A 106 -5.77 -4.08 -5.43
C LEU A 106 -6.04 -5.50 -4.93
N HIS A 107 -5.73 -6.52 -5.72
CA HIS A 107 -5.99 -7.94 -5.39
C HIS A 107 -5.44 -8.36 -4.02
N PRO A 108 -4.15 -8.08 -3.67
CA PRO A 108 -3.58 -8.52 -2.40
C PRO A 108 -4.27 -7.85 -1.20
N LEU A 109 -4.69 -6.59 -1.36
CA LEU A 109 -5.41 -5.83 -0.35
C LEU A 109 -6.81 -6.42 -0.11
N LEU A 110 -7.57 -6.67 -1.19
CA LEU A 110 -8.91 -7.25 -1.09
C LEU A 110 -8.87 -8.68 -0.56
N ARG A 111 -7.92 -9.50 -1.03
CA ARG A 111 -7.70 -10.86 -0.53
C ARG A 111 -7.43 -10.87 0.98
N THR A 112 -6.55 -10.00 1.45
CA THR A 112 -6.24 -9.86 2.89
C THR A 112 -7.47 -9.43 3.68
N MET A 113 -8.25 -8.49 3.14
CA MET A 113 -9.48 -8.02 3.76
C MET A 113 -10.54 -9.12 3.86
N VAL A 114 -10.82 -9.83 2.76
CA VAL A 114 -11.82 -10.92 2.69
C VAL A 114 -11.42 -12.11 3.57
N ALA A 115 -10.13 -12.43 3.63
CA ALA A 115 -9.60 -13.47 4.50
C ALA A 115 -9.86 -13.17 5.98
N GLY A 116 -9.88 -11.89 6.38
CA GLY A 116 -10.21 -11.44 7.72
C GLY A 116 -11.70 -11.42 8.06
N TRP A 117 -12.58 -11.64 7.10
CA TRP A 117 -14.03 -11.57 7.29
C TRP A 117 -14.66 -12.93 7.60
N THR A 118 -15.65 -12.92 8.49
CA THR A 118 -16.56 -14.05 8.71
C THR A 118 -17.51 -14.23 7.52
N PRO A 119 -18.09 -15.43 7.32
CA PRO A 119 -19.07 -15.67 6.26
C PRO A 119 -20.27 -14.71 6.30
N ALA A 120 -20.76 -14.37 7.49
CA ALA A 120 -21.87 -13.42 7.67
C ALA A 120 -21.50 -12.01 7.17
N GLN A 121 -20.30 -11.53 7.50
CA GLN A 121 -19.80 -10.23 7.02
C GLN A 121 -19.64 -10.19 5.50
N ARG A 122 -19.20 -11.29 4.88
CA ARG A 122 -19.10 -11.38 3.41
C ARG A 122 -20.46 -11.25 2.73
N VAL A 123 -21.48 -11.93 3.26
CA VAL A 123 -22.86 -11.85 2.74
C VAL A 123 -23.45 -10.46 2.95
N GLU A 124 -23.27 -9.88 4.14
CA GLU A 124 -23.75 -8.54 4.46
C GLU A 124 -23.09 -7.47 3.56
N PHE A 125 -21.79 -7.61 3.29
CA PHE A 125 -21.06 -6.73 2.39
C PHE A 125 -21.51 -6.87 0.92
N GLN A 126 -21.73 -8.08 0.44
CA GLN A 126 -22.29 -8.28 -0.92
C GLN A 126 -23.67 -7.63 -1.03
N ALA A 127 -24.55 -7.82 -0.04
CA ALA A 127 -25.85 -7.18 0.00
C ALA A 127 -25.74 -5.65 0.08
N PHE A 128 -24.74 -5.11 0.76
CA PHE A 128 -24.43 -3.69 0.81
C PHE A 128 -24.05 -3.14 -0.57
N LEU A 129 -23.15 -3.80 -1.31
CA LEU A 129 -22.74 -3.37 -2.65
C LEU A 129 -23.87 -3.39 -3.69
N THR A 130 -24.89 -4.23 -3.50
CA THR A 130 -26.07 -4.23 -4.38
C THR A 130 -27.01 -3.03 -4.14
N GLN A 131 -26.87 -2.32 -3.03
CA GLN A 131 -27.66 -1.13 -2.72
C GLN A 131 -26.99 0.11 -3.33
N LYS A 132 -27.79 1.04 -3.90
CA LYS A 132 -27.27 2.31 -4.46
C LYS A 132 -26.38 3.04 -3.46
N GLY A 133 -26.83 3.19 -2.21
CA GLY A 133 -26.04 3.86 -1.17
C GLY A 133 -24.74 3.14 -0.81
N GLY A 134 -24.73 1.81 -0.85
CA GLY A 134 -23.51 1.06 -0.57
C GLY A 134 -22.51 1.09 -1.70
N ARG A 135 -22.99 1.10 -2.95
CA ARG A 135 -22.13 1.32 -4.11
C ARG A 135 -21.52 2.73 -4.13
N LEU A 136 -22.34 3.75 -3.86
CA LEU A 136 -21.85 5.13 -3.75
C LEU A 136 -20.80 5.26 -2.65
N TYR A 137 -21.01 4.63 -1.48
CA TYR A 137 -20.02 4.64 -0.41
C TYR A 137 -18.71 3.97 -0.85
N TRP A 138 -18.78 2.79 -1.44
CA TRP A 138 -17.62 2.04 -1.92
C TRP A 138 -16.79 2.88 -2.88
N ASP A 139 -17.41 3.41 -3.92
CA ASP A 139 -16.71 4.19 -4.93
C ASP A 139 -16.19 5.54 -4.38
N THR A 140 -16.91 6.21 -3.47
CA THR A 140 -16.51 7.53 -2.92
C THR A 140 -15.40 7.41 -1.88
N MET A 141 -15.62 6.53 -0.90
CA MET A 141 -14.77 6.43 0.29
C MET A 141 -13.61 5.47 0.06
N MET A 142 -13.84 4.38 -0.69
CA MET A 142 -12.78 3.41 -0.97
C MET A 142 -12.00 3.78 -2.21
N ASP A 143 -12.64 4.04 -3.36
CA ASP A 143 -11.88 4.42 -4.56
C ASP A 143 -11.38 5.85 -4.41
N GLY A 144 -12.29 6.79 -4.11
CA GLY A 144 -11.97 8.21 -4.04
C GLY A 144 -10.96 8.59 -2.97
N ALA A 145 -11.38 8.51 -1.71
CA ALA A 145 -10.58 9.03 -0.61
C ALA A 145 -9.25 8.27 -0.40
N MET A 146 -9.20 6.95 -0.64
CA MET A 146 -7.95 6.20 -0.53
C MET A 146 -7.01 6.47 -1.72
N CYS A 147 -7.53 6.57 -2.95
CA CYS A 147 -6.71 6.96 -4.10
C CYS A 147 -6.07 8.33 -3.88
N GLU A 148 -6.84 9.33 -3.41
CA GLU A 148 -6.32 10.66 -3.05
C GLU A 148 -5.21 10.58 -1.99
N ALA A 149 -5.41 9.80 -0.92
CA ALA A 149 -4.42 9.64 0.13
C ALA A 149 -3.12 8.98 -0.38
N MET A 150 -3.24 7.95 -1.23
CA MET A 150 -2.10 7.26 -1.84
C MET A 150 -1.31 8.17 -2.79
N ILE A 151 -2.01 8.95 -3.63
CA ILE A 151 -1.40 9.93 -4.52
C ILE A 151 -0.65 10.99 -3.70
N ALA A 152 -1.28 11.52 -2.65
CA ALA A 152 -0.69 12.53 -1.78
C ALA A 152 0.57 12.03 -1.07
N LEU A 153 0.57 10.78 -0.59
CA LEU A 153 1.75 10.16 0.03
C LEU A 153 2.88 9.95 -0.99
N SER A 154 2.54 9.57 -2.23
CA SER A 154 3.53 9.34 -3.29
C SER A 154 4.21 10.62 -3.79
N ALA A 155 3.59 11.77 -3.57
CA ALA A 155 4.11 13.08 -3.96
C ALA A 155 5.02 13.74 -2.90
N GLN A 156 5.15 13.15 -1.70
CA GLN A 156 5.89 13.78 -0.60
C GLN A 156 7.40 13.48 -0.62
N PRO A 157 8.28 14.46 -0.33
CA PRO A 157 9.72 14.25 -0.13
C PRO A 157 10.02 13.27 1.02
N PRO A 158 11.20 12.61 1.06
CA PRO A 158 12.43 12.92 0.31
C PRO A 158 12.59 12.20 -1.05
N HIS A 159 11.74 11.23 -1.38
CA HIS A 159 11.82 10.48 -2.64
C HIS A 159 10.59 10.78 -3.51
N PRO A 160 10.51 11.97 -4.13
CA PRO A 160 9.43 12.27 -5.06
C PRO A 160 9.47 11.32 -6.26
N LEU A 161 8.32 11.13 -6.89
CA LEU A 161 8.21 10.33 -8.13
C LEU A 161 9.19 10.82 -9.20
N PRO A 162 9.83 9.91 -9.96
CA PRO A 162 10.70 10.29 -11.07
C PRO A 162 9.95 11.18 -12.07
N PRO A 163 10.59 12.23 -12.60
CA PRO A 163 9.99 13.04 -13.67
C PRO A 163 9.57 12.16 -14.86
N GLY A 164 8.33 12.32 -15.32
CA GLY A 164 7.85 11.72 -16.58
C GLY A 164 7.36 10.26 -16.51
N ALA A 165 7.70 9.47 -15.49
CA ALA A 165 7.27 8.06 -15.49
C ALA A 165 5.82 7.89 -15.01
N ASP A 166 5.39 8.62 -13.97
CA ASP A 166 4.10 8.33 -13.32
C ASP A 166 3.38 9.58 -12.77
N LYS A 167 4.06 10.74 -12.76
CA LYS A 167 3.52 12.00 -12.20
C LYS A 167 2.27 12.50 -12.95
N TYR A 168 2.33 12.60 -14.28
CA TYR A 168 1.20 13.06 -15.08
C TYR A 168 -0.02 12.13 -14.97
N ARG A 169 0.25 10.83 -14.79
CA ARG A 169 -0.77 9.81 -14.64
C ARG A 169 -1.47 9.93 -13.28
N LEU A 170 -0.72 10.16 -12.21
CA LEU A 170 -1.27 10.45 -10.88
C LEU A 170 -1.99 11.80 -10.81
N GLU A 171 -1.50 12.83 -11.50
CA GLU A 171 -2.18 14.13 -11.62
C GLU A 171 -3.51 14.02 -12.37
N ALA A 172 -3.56 13.21 -13.43
CA ALA A 172 -4.79 12.90 -14.16
C ALA A 172 -5.78 12.12 -13.27
N LEU A 173 -5.29 11.13 -12.50
CA LEU A 173 -6.10 10.40 -11.52
C LEU A 173 -6.67 11.34 -10.45
N ALA A 174 -5.85 12.21 -9.88
CA ALA A 174 -6.25 13.19 -8.87
C ALA A 174 -7.34 14.16 -9.39
N THR A 175 -7.20 14.62 -10.63
CA THR A 175 -8.19 15.50 -11.26
C THR A 175 -9.52 14.77 -11.52
N GLY A 176 -9.43 13.56 -12.10
CA GLY A 176 -10.61 12.76 -12.44
C GLY A 176 -11.36 12.22 -11.22
N ILE A 177 -10.68 11.99 -10.10
CA ILE A 177 -11.31 11.51 -8.87
C ILE A 177 -11.97 12.64 -8.09
N GLY A 178 -11.40 13.85 -8.08
CA GLY A 178 -12.02 15.01 -7.42
C GLY A 178 -13.40 15.33 -7.99
N LEU A 179 -13.55 15.33 -9.33
CA LEU A 179 -14.83 15.53 -10.00
C LEU A 179 -15.84 14.42 -9.67
N ARG A 180 -15.42 13.16 -9.72
CA ARG A 180 -16.28 12.00 -9.40
C ARG A 180 -16.73 12.04 -7.95
N LYS A 181 -15.80 12.26 -7.01
CA LYS A 181 -16.08 12.36 -5.58
C LYS A 181 -17.10 13.46 -5.28
N MET A 182 -16.96 14.65 -5.86
CA MET A 182 -17.96 15.72 -5.67
C MET A 182 -19.35 15.31 -6.16
N THR A 183 -19.47 14.68 -7.33
CA THR A 183 -20.76 14.18 -7.83
C THR A 183 -21.33 13.10 -6.91
N MET A 184 -20.49 12.21 -6.42
CA MET A 184 -20.91 11.08 -5.60
C MET A 184 -21.27 11.47 -4.16
N GLU A 185 -20.57 12.45 -3.57
CA GLU A 185 -20.93 13.04 -2.28
C GLU A 185 -22.29 13.74 -2.37
N LEU A 186 -22.58 14.43 -3.48
CA LEU A 186 -23.92 14.99 -3.73
C LEU A 186 -24.97 13.88 -3.81
N GLU A 187 -24.72 12.81 -4.56
CA GLU A 187 -25.65 11.67 -4.63
C GLU A 187 -25.85 10.97 -3.29
N PHE A 188 -24.79 10.86 -2.48
CA PHE A 188 -24.86 10.28 -1.14
C PHE A 188 -25.71 11.14 -0.20
N ASN A 189 -25.55 12.47 -0.25
CA ASN A 189 -26.34 13.42 0.54
C ASN A 189 -27.84 13.44 0.16
N LEU A 190 -28.18 12.97 -1.04
CA LEU A 190 -29.55 12.85 -1.52
C LEU A 190 -30.20 11.51 -1.13
N LEU A 191 -29.48 10.61 -0.46
CA LEU A 191 -30.04 9.33 -0.01
C LEU A 191 -31.08 9.53 1.11
N PRO A 192 -32.10 8.66 1.18
CA PRO A 192 -32.96 8.56 2.35
C PRO A 192 -32.14 8.37 3.64
N LYS A 193 -32.56 9.00 4.74
CA LYS A 193 -31.81 9.04 6.01
C LYS A 193 -31.48 7.65 6.58
N ASP A 194 -32.38 6.70 6.41
CA ASP A 194 -32.23 5.31 6.83
C ASP A 194 -31.17 4.57 5.99
N GLN A 195 -31.11 4.85 4.68
CA GLN A 195 -30.08 4.30 3.79
C GLN A 195 -28.71 4.93 4.06
N ALA A 196 -28.66 6.24 4.29
CA ALA A 196 -27.45 6.96 4.64
C ALA A 196 -26.84 6.42 5.96
N ALA A 197 -27.66 6.28 7.02
CA ALA A 197 -27.19 5.76 8.31
C ALA A 197 -26.68 4.32 8.22
N LYS A 198 -27.35 3.47 7.44
CA LYS A 198 -26.90 2.09 7.20
C LYS A 198 -25.58 2.07 6.43
N ALA A 199 -25.42 2.95 5.44
CA ALA A 199 -24.20 3.05 4.66
C ALA A 199 -23.01 3.59 5.45
N GLU A 200 -23.23 4.56 6.33
CA GLU A 200 -22.18 5.06 7.24
C GLU A 200 -21.68 3.99 8.19
N LYS A 201 -22.59 3.20 8.79
CA LYS A 201 -22.21 2.13 9.73
C LYS A 201 -21.37 1.04 9.06
N LEU A 202 -21.89 0.45 7.98
CA LEU A 202 -21.19 -0.61 7.23
C LEU A 202 -19.90 -0.08 6.60
N GLY A 203 -19.94 1.16 6.13
CA GLY A 203 -18.78 1.85 5.60
C GLY A 203 -17.65 2.06 6.61
N ALA A 204 -17.97 2.41 7.86
CA ALA A 204 -16.96 2.56 8.91
C ALA A 204 -16.27 1.22 9.24
N GLU A 205 -17.02 0.12 9.30
CA GLU A 205 -16.48 -1.23 9.51
C GLU A 205 -15.57 -1.67 8.35
N LEU A 206 -15.96 -1.32 7.13
CA LEU A 206 -15.14 -1.55 5.95
C LEU A 206 -13.84 -0.73 5.97
N GLY A 207 -13.93 0.56 6.27
CA GLY A 207 -12.75 1.43 6.38
C GLY A 207 -11.78 0.98 7.48
N LYS A 208 -12.28 0.29 8.52
CA LYS A 208 -11.43 -0.39 9.52
C LYS A 208 -10.74 -1.63 8.91
N SER A 209 -11.50 -2.48 8.23
CA SER A 209 -10.98 -3.70 7.60
C SER A 209 -9.90 -3.40 6.57
N VAL A 210 -10.07 -2.35 5.77
CA VAL A 210 -9.10 -1.94 4.74
C VAL A 210 -7.82 -1.42 5.39
N ARG A 211 -7.93 -0.57 6.42
CA ARG A 211 -6.76 -0.12 7.18
C ARG A 211 -6.00 -1.27 7.83
N GLN A 212 -6.71 -2.26 8.36
CA GLN A 212 -6.11 -3.46 8.89
C GLN A 212 -5.39 -4.27 7.80
N ALA A 213 -6.03 -4.46 6.64
CA ALA A 213 -5.44 -5.16 5.49
C ALA A 213 -4.18 -4.45 4.99
N PHE A 214 -4.20 -3.12 4.85
CA PHE A 214 -3.00 -2.32 4.55
C PHE A 214 -1.88 -2.54 5.57
N GLY A 215 -2.23 -2.55 6.86
CA GLY A 215 -1.28 -2.85 7.93
C GLY A 215 -0.66 -4.24 7.79
N THR A 216 -1.47 -5.26 7.51
CA THR A 216 -1.01 -6.65 7.33
C THR A 216 -0.14 -6.82 6.09
N VAL A 217 -0.55 -6.27 4.93
CA VAL A 217 0.24 -6.30 3.69
C VAL A 217 1.60 -5.61 3.91
N SER A 218 1.59 -4.45 4.58
CA SER A 218 2.82 -3.72 4.91
C SER A 218 3.74 -4.50 5.87
N GLN A 219 3.16 -5.23 6.84
CA GLN A 219 3.91 -6.05 7.80
C GLN A 219 4.52 -7.31 7.16
N ALA A 220 3.94 -7.87 6.11
CA ALA A 220 4.51 -9.01 5.39
C ALA A 220 5.80 -8.62 4.65
N TYR A 221 5.85 -7.40 4.12
CA TYR A 221 6.98 -6.89 3.36
C TYR A 221 8.22 -6.57 4.21
N ALA A 222 8.03 -5.94 5.38
CA ALA A 222 9.14 -5.42 6.17
C ALA A 222 10.19 -6.48 6.61
N PRO A 223 9.81 -7.69 7.08
CA PRO A 223 10.76 -8.75 7.41
C PRO A 223 11.56 -9.23 6.20
N ARG A 224 10.93 -9.33 5.03
CA ARG A 224 11.59 -9.80 3.81
C ARG A 224 12.60 -8.76 3.29
N ALA A 225 12.21 -7.49 3.27
CA ALA A 225 13.14 -6.40 2.95
C ALA A 225 14.34 -6.35 3.93
N HIS A 226 14.09 -6.63 5.22
CA HIS A 226 15.15 -6.74 6.22
C HIS A 226 16.08 -7.94 5.96
N GLN A 227 15.55 -9.09 5.56
CA GLN A 227 16.39 -10.26 5.20
C GLN A 227 17.30 -9.97 4.01
N VAL A 228 16.79 -9.30 2.97
CA VAL A 228 17.61 -8.87 1.83
C VAL A 228 18.73 -7.93 2.29
N PHE A 229 18.42 -6.98 3.17
CA PHE A 229 19.42 -6.09 3.75
C PHE A 229 20.48 -6.85 4.56
N GLU A 230 20.09 -7.76 5.45
CA GLU A 230 21.02 -8.52 6.28
C GLU A 230 21.96 -9.39 5.42
N ALA A 231 21.48 -9.90 4.29
CA ALA A 231 22.30 -10.67 3.35
C ALA A 231 23.45 -9.85 2.75
N VAL A 232 23.22 -8.56 2.46
CA VAL A 232 24.24 -7.67 1.88
C VAL A 232 24.98 -6.80 2.91
N ALA A 233 24.53 -6.80 4.17
CA ALA A 233 25.08 -5.98 5.23
C ALA A 233 26.61 -6.10 5.41
N PRO A 234 27.25 -7.29 5.28
CA PRO A 234 28.71 -7.41 5.37
C PRO A 234 29.45 -6.63 4.30
N ASP A 235 28.96 -6.62 3.06
CA ASP A 235 29.59 -5.92 1.95
C ASP A 235 29.27 -4.42 1.95
N LEU A 236 28.05 -4.05 2.35
CA LEU A 236 27.68 -2.67 2.61
C LEU A 236 28.60 -2.02 3.66
N LYS A 237 28.94 -2.74 4.74
CA LYS A 237 29.89 -2.26 5.76
C LYS A 237 31.28 -1.98 5.19
N LYS A 238 31.75 -2.75 4.21
CA LYS A 238 33.04 -2.50 3.56
C LYS A 238 33.01 -1.20 2.76
N ILE A 239 31.92 -0.94 2.03
CA ILE A 239 31.73 0.30 1.27
C ILE A 239 31.67 1.50 2.21
N VAL A 240 30.90 1.39 3.30
CA VAL A 240 30.81 2.44 4.33
C VAL A 240 32.18 2.70 4.99
N ALA A 241 32.95 1.66 5.30
CA ALA A 241 34.29 1.82 5.87
C ALA A 241 35.29 2.47 4.90
N ALA A 242 35.11 2.28 3.59
CA ALA A 242 35.93 2.90 2.55
C ALA A 242 35.56 4.36 2.27
N TYR A 243 34.39 4.82 2.74
CA TYR A 243 33.93 6.18 2.55
C TYR A 243 34.72 7.18 3.39
N LYS A 244 35.26 8.18 2.69
CA LYS A 244 35.89 9.36 3.27
C LYS A 244 35.00 10.57 2.93
N PRO A 245 34.45 11.26 3.94
CA PRO A 245 33.61 12.43 3.73
C PRO A 245 34.33 13.59 3.04
#